data_AF-A0A3C0DKR5-F1
#
_entry.id   AF-A0A3C0DKR5-F1
#
_cell.length_a   1.000
_cell.length_b   1.000
_cell.length_c   1.000
_cell.angle_alpha   90.00
_cell.angle_beta   90.00
_cell.angle_gamma   90.00
#
_symmetry.space_group_name_H-M   'P 1'
#
loop_
_entity.id
_entity.type
_entity.pdbx_description
1 polymer ?
#
loop_
_entity_poly.entity_id
_entity_poly.type
_entity_poly.pdbx_seq_one_letter_code
_entity_poly.pdbx_strand_id
1 'polypeptide(L)' 'MTVDVIVLAGARNNGPLSMASDAAYEAEIEIAGHPMVWYVLKALREIAAIERIVVVGPVQQL' A
#
# COMPACT_ATOMS: atom_id res chain seq x y z
N MET A 1 -20.68 2.37 -14.62
CA MET A 1 -20.36 1.10 -13.94
C MET A 1 -19.29 1.41 -12.92
N THR A 2 -19.53 1.12 -11.65
CA THR A 2 -18.54 1.28 -10.58
C THR A 2 -17.84 -0.05 -10.31
N VAL A 3 -16.65 0.02 -9.74
CA VAL A 3 -15.88 -1.15 -9.29
C VAL A 3 -15.36 -0.93 -7.87
N ASP A 4 -15.21 -2.01 -7.13
CA ASP A 4 -14.50 -2.03 -5.85
C ASP A 4 -13.06 -2.54 -6.06
N VAL A 5 -12.14 -2.04 -5.24
CA VAL A 5 -10.72 -2.39 -5.32
C VAL A 5 -10.22 -2.94 -4.00
N ILE A 6 -9.41 -4.00 -4.09
CA ILE A 6 -8.67 -4.56 -2.97
C ILE A 6 -7.17 -4.33 -3.21
N VAL A 7 -6.50 -3.70 -2.25
CA VAL A 7 -5.05 -3.51 -2.24
C VAL A 7 -4.42 -4.50 -1.26
N LEU A 8 -3.59 -5.40 -1.76
CA LEU A 8 -2.87 -6.39 -0.95
C LEU A 8 -1.50 -5.83 -0.53
N ALA A 9 -1.41 -5.34 0.71
CA ALA A 9 -0.26 -4.64 1.27
C ALA A 9 0.40 -5.43 2.42
N GLY A 10 0.24 -6.76 2.45
CA GLY A 10 0.68 -7.62 3.55
C GLY A 10 2.02 -8.33 3.38
N ALA A 11 2.77 -8.03 2.32
CA ALA A 11 4.06 -8.69 2.05
C ALA A 11 5.13 -8.25 3.06
N ARG A 12 5.79 -9.21 3.71
CA ARG A 12 6.93 -8.92 4.61
C ARG A 12 8.12 -8.43 3.81
N ASN A 13 8.86 -7.48 4.36
CA ASN A 13 10.09 -6.96 3.79
C ASN A 13 11.29 -7.86 4.15
N ASN A 14 11.33 -9.06 3.60
CA ASN A 14 12.44 -10.01 3.76
C ASN A 14 13.16 -10.32 2.44
N GLY A 15 12.79 -9.62 1.36
CA GLY A 15 13.38 -9.72 0.03
C GLY A 15 14.49 -8.70 -0.21
N PRO A 16 14.82 -8.41 -1.49
CA PRO A 16 15.88 -7.46 -1.86
C PRO A 16 15.70 -6.05 -1.29
N LEU A 17 14.45 -5.62 -1.07
CA LEU A 17 14.14 -4.30 -0.51
C LEU A 17 14.53 -4.16 0.96
N SER A 18 14.75 -5.26 1.69
CA SER A 18 15.20 -5.23 3.09
C SER A 18 16.57 -4.59 3.26
N MET A 19 17.38 -4.54 2.21
CA MET A 19 18.66 -3.82 2.23
C MET A 19 18.50 -2.30 2.19
N ALA A 20 17.33 -1.80 1.81
CA ALA A 20 17.05 -0.37 1.63
C ALA A 20 16.20 0.24 2.74
N SER A 21 15.52 -0.57 3.56
CA SER A 21 14.63 -0.11 4.62
C SER A 21 14.41 -1.19 5.67
N ASP A 22 14.35 -0.77 6.94
CA ASP A 22 14.04 -1.62 8.10
C ASP A 22 12.53 -1.80 8.35
N ALA A 23 11.67 -1.27 7.47
CA ALA A 23 10.22 -1.44 7.57
C ALA A 23 9.86 -2.94 7.59
N ALA A 24 8.87 -3.34 8.39
CA ALA A 24 8.51 -4.75 8.55
C ALA A 24 7.82 -5.33 7.30
N TYR A 25 7.11 -4.46 6.57
CA TYR A 25 6.35 -4.80 5.36
C TYR A 25 6.78 -3.92 4.19
N GLU A 26 6.77 -4.46 2.98
CA GLU A 26 7.24 -3.72 1.80
C GLU A 26 6.36 -2.48 1.52
N ALA A 27 5.08 -2.59 1.81
CA ALA A 27 4.10 -1.52 1.68
C ALA A 27 4.37 -0.32 2.61
N GLU A 28 5.09 -0.53 3.71
CA GLU A 28 5.45 0.49 4.71
C GLU A 28 6.75 1.22 4.36
N ILE A 29 7.54 0.72 3.40
CA ILE A 29 8.80 1.34 2.99
C ILE A 29 8.55 2.79 2.62
N GLU A 30 9.25 3.72 3.29
CA GLU A 30 9.13 5.14 3.01
C GLU A 30 9.77 5.47 1.65
N ILE A 31 9.02 6.19 0.83
CA ILE A 31 9.46 6.77 -0.42
C ILE A 31 9.09 8.25 -0.36
N ALA A 32 10.09 9.13 -0.39
CA ALA A 32 9.90 10.58 -0.40
C ALA A 32 8.86 11.10 0.63
N GLY A 33 8.99 10.66 1.90
CA GLY A 33 8.16 11.11 3.01
C GLY A 33 6.79 10.43 3.15
N HIS A 34 6.48 9.42 2.34
CA HIS A 34 5.23 8.65 2.46
C HIS A 34 5.50 7.15 2.31
N PRO A 35 4.74 6.27 2.99
CA PRO A 35 4.88 4.83 2.78
C PRO A 35 4.46 4.45 1.36
N MET A 36 5.08 3.42 0.78
CA MET A 36 4.83 2.97 -0.60
C MET A 36 3.32 2.81 -0.91
N VAL A 37 2.55 2.25 0.02
CA VAL A 37 1.10 2.05 -0.14
C VAL A 37 0.32 3.36 -0.32
N TRP A 38 0.82 4.47 0.23
CA TRP A 38 0.19 5.78 0.08
C TRP A 38 0.09 6.19 -1.39
N TYR A 39 1.13 5.92 -2.19
CA TYR A 39 1.13 6.26 -3.62
C TYR A 39 0.11 5.43 -4.41
N VAL A 40 -0.05 4.16 -4.05
CA VAL A 40 -1.08 3.28 -4.62
C VAL A 40 -2.47 3.84 -4.32
N LEU A 41 -2.71 4.19 -3.05
CA LEU A 41 -4.01 4.74 -2.62
C LEU A 41 -4.30 6.12 -3.23
N LYS A 42 -3.27 6.96 -3.38
CA LYS A 42 -3.41 8.26 -4.06
C LYS A 42 -3.89 8.06 -5.49
N ALA A 43 -3.22 7.18 -6.25
CA ALA A 43 -3.59 6.92 -7.65
C ALA A 43 -5.01 6.34 -7.75
N LEU A 44 -5.38 5.39 -6.89
CA LEU A 44 -6.73 4.81 -6.89
C LEU A 44 -7.82 5.83 -6.55
N ARG A 45 -7.55 6.76 -5.62
CA ARG A 45 -8.50 7.82 -5.24
C ARG A 45 -8.78 8.82 -6.37
N GLU A 46 -7.93 8.90 -7.38
CA GLU A 46 -8.14 9.79 -8.53
C GLU A 46 -9.08 9.15 -9.59
N ILE A 47 -9.44 7.87 -9.44
CA ILE A 47 -10.28 7.14 -10.40
C ILE A 47 -11.76 7.24 -10.02
N ALA A 48 -12.53 8.02 -10.78
CA ALA A 48 -13.94 8.27 -10.52
C ALA A 48 -14.85 7.01 -10.55
N ALA A 49 -14.41 5.93 -11.20
CA ALA A 49 -15.18 4.69 -11.29
C ALA A 49 -15.01 3.78 -10.04
N ILE A 50 -14.09 4.09 -9.14
CA ILE A 50 -13.86 3.31 -7.92
C ILE A 50 -14.79 3.82 -6.82
N GLU A 51 -15.63 2.93 -6.30
CA GLU A 51 -16.57 3.26 -5.21
C GLU A 51 -15.95 2.99 -3.83
N ARG A 52 -15.31 1.83 -3.66
CA ARG A 52 -14.63 1.44 -2.42
C ARG A 52 -13.22 0.95 -2.65
N ILE A 53 -12.35 1.28 -1.71
CA ILE A 53 -10.99 0.75 -1.61
C ILE A 53 -10.87 0.04 -0.27
N VAL A 54 -10.54 -1.25 -0.31
CA VAL A 54 -10.21 -2.05 0.86
C VAL A 54 -8.72 -2.33 0.85
N VAL A 55 -8.04 -2.04 1.96
CA VAL A 55 -6.63 -2.37 2.14
C VAL A 55 -6.51 -3.58 3.03
N VAL A 56 -5.82 -4.61 2.54
CA VAL A 56 -5.53 -5.83 3.28
C VAL A 56 -4.07 -5.82 3.66
N GLY A 57 -3.81 -5.73 4.95
CA GLY A 57 -2.47 -5.70 5.50
C GLY A 57 -2.50 -5.80 7.03
N PRO A 58 -1.34 -5.69 7.66
CA PRO A 58 -1.19 -5.69 9.12
C PRO A 58 -1.93 -4.50 9.72
N VAL A 59 -2.92 -4.77 10.57
CA VAL A 59 -3.86 -3.75 11.06
C VAL A 59 -3.19 -2.74 11.99
N GLN A 60 -2.12 -3.14 12.70
CA GLN A 60 -1.40 -2.24 13.58
C GLN A 60 -0.68 -1.09 12.85
N GLN A 61 -0.55 -1.18 11.52
CA GLN A 61 0.18 -0.24 10.68
C GLN A 61 -0.68 0.42 9.59
N LEU A 62 -2.00 0.20 9.61
CA LEU A 62 -3.00 0.80 8.71
C LEU A 62 -3.84 1.84 9.45
#